data_AF-A0A1E3NX84-F1
#
_entry.id   AF-A0A1E3NX84-F1
#
_cell.length_a   1.000
_cell.length_b   1.000
_cell.length_c   1.000
_cell.angle_alpha   90.00
_cell.angle_beta   90.00
_cell.angle_gamma   90.00
#
_symmetry.space_group_name_H-M   'P 1'
#
loop_
_entity.id
_entity.type
_entity.pdbx_description
1 polymer ?
#
loop_
_entity_poly.entity_id
_entity_poly.type
_entity_poly.pdbx_seq_one_letter_code
_entity_poly.pdbx_strand_id
1 'polypeptide(L)'
;MGRYSVKRYKTKRRTRDLDLIYNDLATPESILKLKDAPLDETKPGMGQFYCIHCAKYYENDQAIQAHYKSKIHKRRVKELKARPYTNLESEAASGTNLQSFLQSVEKHKARMAMEEQHKDEI
;
A
#
# COMPACT_ATOMS: atom_id res chain seq x y z
N MET A 1 8.52 28.24 1.41
CA MET A 1 8.59 26.84 0.92
C MET A 1 9.61 26.76 -0.21
N GLY A 2 10.54 25.80 -0.17
CA GLY A 2 11.61 25.69 -1.16
C GLY A 2 11.18 25.11 -2.51
N ARG A 3 12.00 25.30 -3.54
CA ARG A 3 11.76 24.79 -4.92
C ARG A 3 11.50 23.28 -4.94
N TYR A 4 12.19 22.51 -4.09
CA TYR A 4 12.09 21.05 -4.06
C TYR A 4 10.69 20.54 -3.71
N SER A 5 10.11 21.02 -2.60
CA SER A 5 8.79 20.57 -2.14
C SER A 5 7.70 20.96 -3.14
N VAL A 6 7.74 22.21 -3.61
CA VAL A 6 6.79 22.74 -4.60
C VAL A 6 6.92 22.01 -5.93
N LYS A 7 8.10 21.55 -6.35
CA LYS A 7 8.25 20.78 -7.59
C LYS A 7 7.80 19.32 -7.41
N ARG A 8 8.15 18.68 -6.31
CA ARG A 8 7.95 17.24 -6.09
C ARG A 8 6.50 16.89 -5.74
N TYR A 9 5.88 17.61 -4.82
CA TYR A 9 4.58 17.26 -4.22
C TYR A 9 3.39 18.00 -4.86
N LYS A 10 3.47 18.36 -6.15
CA LYS A 10 2.31 18.92 -6.87
C LYS A 10 1.26 17.84 -7.10
N THR A 11 0.00 18.25 -7.18
CA THR A 11 -1.15 17.39 -7.53
C THR A 11 -0.91 16.59 -8.80
N LYS A 12 -0.32 17.20 -9.84
CA LYS A 12 0.02 16.51 -11.10
C LYS A 12 1.09 15.40 -11.01
N ARG A 13 1.74 15.23 -9.85
CA ARG A 13 2.75 14.19 -9.56
C ARG A 13 2.39 13.38 -8.32
N ARG A 14 1.12 13.39 -7.92
CA ARG A 14 0.64 12.68 -6.74
C ARG A 14 0.82 11.18 -6.94
N THR A 15 1.40 10.53 -5.94
CA THR A 15 1.50 9.07 -5.88
C THR A 15 0.24 8.49 -5.28
N ARG A 16 -0.03 7.19 -5.52
CA ARG A 16 -1.10 6.47 -4.85
C ARG A 16 -0.93 6.53 -3.33
N ASP A 17 -2.01 6.80 -2.62
CA ASP A 17 -2.03 6.93 -1.16
C ASP A 17 -1.90 5.55 -0.49
N LEU A 18 -1.41 5.53 0.76
CA LEU A 18 -1.03 4.30 1.46
C LEU A 18 -2.23 3.44 1.88
N ASP A 19 -3.34 4.08 2.24
CA ASP A 19 -4.62 3.46 2.56
C ASP A 19 -5.22 2.70 1.37
N LEU A 20 -5.12 3.26 0.17
CA LEU A 20 -5.53 2.58 -1.06
C LEU A 20 -4.68 1.34 -1.33
N ILE A 21 -3.35 1.46 -1.20
CA ILE A 21 -2.43 0.32 -1.37
C ILE A 21 -2.69 -0.75 -0.32
N TYR A 22 -3.01 -0.36 0.92
CA TYR A 22 -3.35 -1.28 1.98
C TYR A 22 -4.62 -2.08 1.65
N ASN A 23 -5.64 -1.44 1.07
CA ASN A 23 -6.85 -2.11 0.60
C ASN A 23 -6.56 -3.06 -0.57
N ASP A 24 -5.67 -2.68 -1.50
CA ASP A 24 -5.25 -3.54 -2.61
C ASP A 24 -4.53 -4.81 -2.14
N LEU A 25 -3.88 -4.76 -0.97
CA LEU A 25 -3.20 -5.90 -0.35
C LEU A 25 -4.12 -6.73 0.55
N ALA A 26 -5.34 -6.26 0.83
CA ALA A 26 -6.23 -6.90 1.79
C ALA A 26 -6.90 -8.16 1.24
N THR A 27 -7.12 -8.26 -0.07
CA THR A 27 -7.74 -9.43 -0.69
C THR A 27 -6.79 -10.12 -1.68
N PRO A 28 -6.81 -11.46 -1.76
CA PRO A 28 -5.97 -12.18 -2.72
C PRO A 28 -6.39 -11.88 -4.16
N GLU A 29 -7.70 -11.65 -4.40
CA GLU A 29 -8.25 -11.33 -5.71
C GLU A 29 -7.70 -10.02 -6.27
N SER A 30 -7.57 -8.98 -5.45
CA SER A 30 -6.97 -7.71 -5.89
C SER A 30 -5.50 -7.86 -6.20
N ILE A 31 -4.77 -8.65 -5.40
CA ILE A 31 -3.36 -8.95 -5.64
C ILE A 31 -3.18 -9.68 -6.98
N LEU A 32 -3.96 -10.73 -7.23
CA LEU A 32 -3.91 -11.49 -8.48
C LEU A 32 -4.26 -10.59 -9.68
N LYS A 33 -5.33 -9.81 -9.58
CA LYS A 33 -5.75 -8.86 -10.62
C LYS A 33 -4.66 -7.83 -10.96
N LEU A 34 -3.90 -7.36 -9.97
CA LEU A 34 -2.82 -6.39 -10.17
C LEU A 34 -1.53 -7.04 -10.70
N LYS A 35 -1.29 -8.31 -10.39
CA LYS A 35 -0.13 -9.07 -10.91
C LYS A 35 -0.37 -9.51 -12.36
N ASP A 36 -1.54 -10.06 -12.64
CA ASP A 36 -1.91 -10.62 -13.94
C ASP A 36 -2.62 -9.57 -14.81
N ALA A 37 -2.15 -8.32 -14.73
CA ALA A 37 -2.71 -7.22 -15.51
C ALA A 37 -2.50 -7.48 -17.01
N PRO A 38 -3.47 -7.13 -17.88
CA PRO A 38 -3.31 -7.26 -19.32
C PRO A 38 -2.17 -6.37 -19.83
N LEU A 39 -1.58 -6.77 -20.95
CA LEU A 39 -0.51 -6.01 -21.60
C LEU A 39 -1.01 -4.61 -21.99
N ASP A 40 -0.30 -3.59 -21.53
CA ASP A 40 -0.64 -2.18 -21.76
C ASP A 40 0.60 -1.42 -22.27
N GLU A 41 0.54 -0.98 -23.53
CA GLU A 41 1.62 -0.28 -24.23
C GLU A 41 2.00 1.06 -23.59
N THR A 42 1.09 1.68 -22.84
CA THR A 42 1.33 2.99 -22.21
C THR A 42 2.17 2.89 -20.94
N LYS A 43 2.27 1.69 -20.36
CA LYS A 43 2.96 1.45 -19.10
C LYS A 43 4.37 0.88 -19.32
N PRO A 44 5.33 1.22 -18.46
CA PRO A 44 6.64 0.56 -18.46
C PRO A 44 6.50 -0.96 -18.36
N GLY A 45 7.31 -1.70 -19.11
CA GLY A 45 7.31 -3.17 -19.08
C GLY A 45 5.98 -3.80 -19.47
N MET A 46 5.20 -3.12 -20.33
CA MET A 46 3.86 -3.52 -20.76
C MET A 46 2.89 -3.78 -19.60
N GLY A 47 3.14 -3.16 -18.43
CA GLY A 47 2.33 -3.33 -17.22
C GLY A 47 2.63 -4.60 -16.41
N GLN A 48 3.52 -5.48 -16.85
CA GLN A 48 3.76 -6.80 -16.22
C GLN A 48 4.60 -6.70 -14.94
N PHE A 49 5.65 -5.87 -14.95
CA PHE A 49 6.56 -5.76 -13.80
C PHE A 49 6.07 -4.71 -12.79
N TYR A 50 5.04 -5.05 -12.02
CA TYR A 50 4.40 -4.14 -11.08
C TYR A 50 4.70 -4.48 -9.61
N CYS A 51 5.13 -3.48 -8.84
CA CYS A 51 5.24 -3.58 -7.38
C CYS A 51 4.01 -2.96 -6.71
N ILE A 52 3.17 -3.79 -6.10
CA ILE A 52 1.94 -3.37 -5.41
C ILE A 52 2.26 -2.44 -4.22
N HIS A 53 3.22 -2.81 -3.37
CA HIS A 53 3.59 -2.03 -2.19
C HIS A 53 4.00 -0.58 -2.52
N CYS A 54 4.75 -0.39 -3.62
CA CYS A 54 5.23 0.94 -4.03
C CYS A 54 4.36 1.60 -5.10
N ALA A 55 3.33 0.91 -5.60
CA ALA A 55 2.49 1.32 -6.72
C ALA A 55 3.31 1.82 -7.93
N LYS A 56 4.32 1.06 -8.34
CA LYS A 56 5.26 1.44 -9.41
C LYS A 56 5.49 0.31 -10.40
N TYR A 57 5.49 0.67 -11.68
CA TYR A 57 5.87 -0.21 -12.79
C TYR A 57 7.37 -0.12 -13.09
N TYR A 58 7.93 -1.23 -13.53
CA TYR A 58 9.32 -1.41 -13.92
C TYR A 58 9.37 -1.90 -15.37
N GLU A 59 10.53 -1.75 -16.00
CA GLU A 59 10.73 -2.15 -17.39
C GLU A 59 10.90 -3.67 -17.56
N ASN A 60 11.69 -4.31 -16.67
CA ASN A 60 12.15 -5.69 -16.78
C ASN A 60 12.17 -6.40 -15.41
N ASP A 61 12.26 -7.73 -15.41
CA ASP A 61 12.31 -8.54 -14.17
C ASP A 61 13.49 -8.18 -13.27
N GLN A 62 14.70 -8.02 -13.84
CA GLN A 62 15.89 -7.67 -13.05
C GLN A 62 15.72 -6.36 -12.26
N ALA A 63 15.00 -5.39 -12.83
CA ALA A 63 14.75 -4.10 -12.19
C ALA A 63 13.79 -4.23 -11.00
N ILE A 64 12.74 -5.05 -11.10
CA ILE A 64 11.81 -5.29 -10.00
C ILE A 64 12.47 -6.14 -8.89
N GLN A 65 13.30 -7.13 -9.25
CA GLN A 65 14.09 -7.91 -8.29
C GLN A 65 15.08 -7.03 -7.52
N ALA A 66 15.79 -6.13 -8.20
CA ALA A 66 16.67 -5.15 -7.55
C ALA A 66 15.86 -4.20 -6.64
N HIS A 67 14.66 -3.80 -7.06
CA HIS A 67 13.78 -2.97 -6.25
C HIS A 67 13.39 -3.64 -4.92
N TYR A 68 13.02 -4.92 -4.91
CA TYR A 68 12.64 -5.62 -3.68
C TYR A 68 13.75 -5.62 -2.62
N LYS A 69 15.02 -5.68 -3.04
CA LYS A 69 16.18 -5.64 -2.15
C LYS A 69 16.48 -4.24 -1.60
N SER A 70 15.99 -3.19 -2.28
CA SER A 70 16.30 -1.79 -1.98
C SER A 70 15.72 -1.29 -0.64
N LYS A 71 16.38 -0.30 -0.04
CA LYS A 71 15.91 0.34 1.21
C LYS A 71 14.56 1.05 1.05
N ILE A 72 14.26 1.56 -0.15
CA ILE A 72 13.01 2.27 -0.44
C ILE A 72 11.83 1.30 -0.31
N HIS A 73 11.96 0.11 -0.89
CA HIS A 73 10.95 -0.93 -0.78
C HIS A 73 10.74 -1.37 0.67
N LYS A 74 11.84 -1.70 1.37
CA LYS A 74 11.80 -2.12 2.77
C LYS A 74 11.14 -1.09 3.68
N ARG A 75 11.40 0.20 3.43
CA ARG A 75 10.72 1.30 4.14
C ARG A 75 9.22 1.27 3.90
N ARG A 76 8.78 1.11 2.64
CA ARG A 76 7.35 1.08 2.29
C ARG A 76 6.64 -0.12 2.89
N VAL A 77 7.26 -1.30 2.86
CA VAL A 77 6.72 -2.51 3.51
C VAL A 77 6.58 -2.28 5.02
N LYS A 78 7.55 -1.63 5.66
CA LYS A 78 7.43 -1.27 7.09
C LYS A 78 6.28 -0.30 7.35
N GLU A 79 6.08 0.70 6.50
CA GLU A 79 4.95 1.65 6.60
C GLU A 79 3.60 0.93 6.45
N LEU A 80 3.47 -0.02 5.52
CA LEU A 80 2.24 -0.76 5.25
C LEU A 80 1.90 -1.84 6.29
N LYS A 81 2.85 -2.26 7.13
CA LYS A 81 2.59 -3.19 8.24
C LYS A 81 1.75 -2.56 9.35
N ALA A 82 1.77 -1.23 9.48
CA ALA A 82 0.94 -0.52 10.43
C ALA A 82 -0.50 -0.40 9.89
N ARG A 83 -1.47 -0.25 10.80
CA ARG A 83 -2.84 0.10 10.42
C ARG A 83 -2.82 1.45 9.67
N PRO A 84 -3.48 1.58 8.51
CA PRO A 84 -3.51 2.83 7.78
C PRO A 84 -4.32 3.87 8.56
N TYR A 85 -3.82 5.10 8.55
CA TYR A 85 -4.57 6.24 9.08
C TYR A 85 -5.79 6.51 8.20
N THR A 86 -6.95 6.70 8.83
CA THR A 86 -8.21 7.00 8.15
C THR A 86 -8.87 8.21 8.80
N ASN A 87 -9.80 8.87 8.11
CA ASN A 87 -10.50 10.05 8.64
C ASN A 87 -11.21 9.78 9.98
N LEU A 88 -11.65 8.53 10.22
CA LEU A 88 -12.24 8.11 11.48
C LEU A 88 -11.29 8.31 12.68
N GLU A 89 -9.99 8.21 12.46
CA GLU A 89 -8.98 8.43 13.50
C GLU A 89 -8.83 9.92 13.84
N SER A 90 -8.88 10.82 12.84
CA SER A 90 -8.95 12.27 13.09
C SER A 90 -10.23 12.67 13.82
N GLU A 91 -11.36 12.10 13.43
CA GLU A 91 -12.65 12.34 14.05
C GLU A 91 -12.64 11.87 15.52
N ALA A 92 -12.20 10.63 15.77
CA ALA A 92 -12.10 10.08 17.12
C ALA A 92 -11.17 10.90 18.01
N ALA A 93 -10.04 11.38 17.47
CA ALA A 93 -9.13 12.28 18.20
C ALA A 93 -9.77 13.64 18.54
N SER A 94 -10.73 14.10 17.74
CA SER A 94 -11.53 15.31 18.01
C SER A 94 -12.74 15.06 18.93
N GLY A 95 -12.96 13.82 19.35
CA GLY A 95 -14.10 13.42 20.19
C GLY A 95 -15.37 13.03 19.41
N THR A 96 -15.31 12.92 18.09
CA THR A 96 -16.44 12.51 17.23
C THR A 96 -16.25 11.07 16.75
N ASN A 97 -17.32 10.29 16.55
CA ASN A 97 -17.25 8.94 15.94
C ASN A 97 -16.29 7.94 16.64
N LEU A 98 -16.11 8.06 17.96
CA LEU A 98 -15.20 7.23 18.75
C LEU A 98 -15.58 5.74 18.67
N GLN A 99 -16.87 5.42 18.78
CA GLN A 99 -17.35 4.03 18.78
C GLN A 99 -17.01 3.30 17.48
N SER A 100 -17.23 3.93 16.32
CA SER A 100 -16.86 3.37 15.02
C SER A 100 -15.35 3.19 14.86
N PHE A 101 -14.56 4.10 15.43
CA PHE A 101 -13.10 3.96 15.40
C PHE A 101 -12.65 2.74 16.23
N LEU A 102 -13.18 2.54 17.43
CA LEU A 102 -12.86 1.38 18.27
C LEU A 102 -13.20 0.05 17.57
N GLN A 103 -14.39 -0.04 16.97
CA GLN A 103 -14.78 -1.22 16.19
C GLN A 103 -13.82 -1.51 15.04
N SER A 104 -13.36 -0.47 14.34
CA SER A 104 -12.35 -0.60 13.27
C SER A 104 -10.99 -1.09 13.80
N VAL A 105 -10.57 -0.62 14.98
CA VAL A 105 -9.34 -1.09 15.66
C VAL A 105 -9.46 -2.57 16.00
N GLU A 106 -10.58 -2.97 16.60
CA GLU A 106 -10.85 -4.35 17.00
C GLU A 106 -10.83 -5.29 15.79
N LYS A 107 -11.48 -4.91 14.69
CA LYS A 107 -11.45 -5.66 13.43
C LYS A 107 -10.02 -5.86 12.90
N HIS A 108 -9.19 -4.81 12.96
CA HIS A 108 -7.79 -4.90 12.55
C HIS A 108 -7.00 -5.86 13.45
N LYS A 109 -7.16 -5.75 14.77
CA LYS A 109 -6.49 -6.65 15.73
C LYS A 109 -6.92 -8.11 15.52
N ALA A 110 -8.21 -8.37 15.32
CA ALA A 110 -8.73 -9.70 15.02
C ALA A 110 -8.11 -10.28 13.75
N ARG A 111 -8.01 -9.49 12.67
CA ARG A 111 -7.36 -9.95 11.43
C ARG A 111 -5.88 -10.29 11.64
N MET A 112 -5.14 -9.42 12.33
CA MET A 112 -3.72 -9.68 12.64
C MET A 112 -3.52 -10.95 13.48
N ALA A 113 -4.43 -11.21 14.44
CA ALA A 113 -4.39 -12.42 15.26
C ALA A 113 -4.66 -13.68 14.43
N MET A 114 -5.64 -13.64 13.50
CA MET A 114 -5.92 -14.73 12.57
C MET A 114 -4.70 -15.01 11.66
N GLU A 115 -4.12 -13.95 11.09
CA GLU A 115 -2.90 -14.06 10.27
C GLU A 115 -1.71 -14.65 11.04
N GLU A 116 -1.62 -14.40 12.36
CA GLU A 116 -0.56 -14.96 13.19
C GLU A 116 -0.78 -16.45 13.49
N GLN A 117 -2.02 -16.88 13.73
CA GLN A 117 -2.35 -18.29 13.95
C GLN A 117 -2.06 -19.15 12.72
N HIS A 118 -2.34 -18.64 11.52
CA HIS A 118 -2.11 -19.37 10.26
C HIS A 118 -0.65 -19.32 9.75
N LYS A 119 0.27 -18.62 10.43
CA LYS A 119 1.69 -18.59 10.03
C LYS A 119 2.39 -19.93 10.25
N ASP A 120 1.96 -20.68 11.26
CA ASP A 120 2.60 -21.95 11.64
C ASP A 120 2.06 -23.15 10.84
N GLU A 121 0.94 -22.95 10.11
CA GLU A 121 0.29 -23.98 9.30
C GLU A 121 0.82 -24.03 7.85
N ILE A 122 1.77 -23.15 7.50
CA ILE A 122 2.42 -23.03 6.18
C ILE A 122 3.91 -23.31 6.32
#